data_AF-A0A9D5VAM9-F1
#
_entry.id   AF-A0A9D5VAM9-F1
#
_cell.length_a   1.000
_cell.length_b   1.000
_cell.length_c   1.000
_cell.angle_alpha   90.00
_cell.angle_beta   90.00
_cell.angle_gamma   90.00
#
_symmetry.space_group_name_H-M   'P 1'
#
loop_
_entity.id
_entity.type
_entity.pdbx_description
1 polymer ?
#
loop_
_entity_poly.entity_id
_entity_poly.type
_entity_poly.pdbx_seq_one_letter_code
_entity_poly.pdbx_strand_id
1 'polypeptide(L)'
;AHNRPAFEIGGGSVVIRSSADGHVVCLKLDRMGKEYVHHYVIELDPRPTGHMELLYVDPDEELFDCFATIEMDYGHANGADEAVEAGHAFENKDGHFIKVMDDPKTQKMFGFVEPSSGQVRIRQERKLKGVHKDWTARARIKDEIVELADLLKRFADQL
;
A
#
# COMPACT_ATOMS: atom_id res chain seq x y z
N ALA A 1 12.31 -9.07 17.24
CA ALA A 1 11.98 -7.64 17.36
C ALA A 1 10.92 -7.31 16.32
N HIS A 2 10.04 -6.36 16.59
CA HIS A 2 9.05 -5.90 15.59
C HIS A 2 9.68 -4.95 14.56
N ASN A 3 10.65 -4.14 14.98
CA ASN A 3 11.47 -3.38 14.05
C ASN A 3 12.41 -4.33 13.30
N ARG A 4 12.34 -4.24 11.97
CA ARG A 4 13.13 -5.01 11.02
C ARG A 4 13.49 -4.11 9.84
N PRO A 5 14.65 -4.31 9.21
CA PRO A 5 14.99 -3.57 8.00
C PRO A 5 14.02 -3.92 6.87
N ALA A 6 13.71 -2.93 6.04
CA ALA A 6 12.70 -3.04 4.98
C ALA A 6 12.95 -4.20 4.01
N PHE A 7 14.21 -4.57 3.74
CA PHE A 7 14.53 -5.70 2.85
C PHE A 7 14.12 -7.06 3.42
N GLU A 8 13.96 -7.19 4.74
CA GLU A 8 13.54 -8.42 5.40
C GLU A 8 12.01 -8.58 5.49
N ILE A 9 11.26 -7.51 5.23
CA ILE A 9 9.80 -7.49 5.29
C ILE A 9 9.25 -7.63 3.86
N GLY A 10 8.51 -8.71 3.62
CA GLY A 10 7.94 -8.97 2.30
C GLY A 10 6.88 -7.93 1.91
N GLY A 11 6.82 -7.58 0.62
CA GLY A 11 5.69 -6.85 0.05
C GLY A 11 4.34 -7.50 0.41
N GLY A 12 3.36 -6.65 0.73
CA GLY A 12 2.00 -7.06 1.11
C GLY A 12 1.79 -7.04 2.63
N SER A 13 2.87 -6.90 3.39
CA SER A 13 2.84 -6.73 4.84
C SER A 13 2.34 -5.34 5.21
N VAL A 14 1.49 -5.26 6.24
CA VAL A 14 1.16 -4.01 6.91
C VAL A 14 2.27 -3.70 7.90
N VAL A 15 2.79 -2.48 7.82
CA VAL A 15 3.89 -1.99 8.66
C VAL A 15 3.52 -0.65 9.26
N ILE A 16 4.19 -0.27 10.34
CA ILE A 16 4.13 1.09 10.86
C ILE A 16 5.46 1.77 10.57
N ARG A 17 5.39 2.95 9.94
CA ARG A 17 6.54 3.80 9.71
C ARG A 17 6.52 4.94 10.72
N SER A 18 7.61 5.12 11.45
CA SER A 18 7.77 6.17 12.45
C SER A 18 8.59 7.33 11.87
N SER A 19 8.11 8.56 12.07
CA SER A 19 8.82 9.79 11.70
C SER A 19 8.74 10.82 12.84
N ALA A 20 9.36 11.98 12.64
CA ALA A 20 9.26 13.08 13.60
C ALA A 20 7.82 13.59 13.79
N ASP A 21 6.96 13.39 12.78
CA ASP A 21 5.57 13.87 12.77
C ASP A 21 4.58 12.82 13.32
N GLY A 22 5.05 11.62 13.65
CA GLY A 22 4.26 10.56 14.27
C GLY A 22 4.43 9.19 13.62
N HIS A 23 3.42 8.34 13.79
CA HIS A 23 3.38 6.98 13.26
C HIS A 23 2.27 6.85 12.22
N VAL A 24 2.57 6.22 11.10
CA VAL A 24 1.62 5.99 10.01
C VAL A 24 1.58 4.50 9.68
N VAL A 25 0.38 3.96 9.53
CA VAL A 25 0.17 2.61 9.04
C VAL A 25 0.33 2.59 7.54
N CYS A 26 1.17 1.71 7.05
CA CYS A 26 1.56 1.63 5.65
C CYS A 26 1.38 0.22 5.10
N LEU A 27 1.19 0.10 3.79
CA LEU A 27 1.38 -1.15 3.07
C LEU A 27 2.82 -1.20 2.55
N LYS A 28 3.57 -2.24 2.90
CA LYS A 28 4.89 -2.51 2.33
C LYS A 28 4.75 -3.00 0.90
N LEU A 29 5.56 -2.45 0.02
CA LEU A 29 5.53 -2.71 -1.40
C LEU A 29 6.93 -3.00 -1.95
N ASP A 30 6.97 -3.84 -2.97
CA ASP A 30 8.18 -4.14 -3.72
C ASP A 30 7.97 -3.90 -5.22
N ARG A 31 9.01 -3.41 -5.87
CA ARG A 31 9.08 -3.29 -7.33
C ARG A 31 10.32 -4.04 -7.81
N MET A 32 10.09 -5.07 -8.61
CA MET A 32 11.17 -5.84 -9.21
C MET A 32 11.91 -5.00 -10.26
N GLY A 33 13.16 -4.65 -9.96
CA GLY A 33 14.12 -4.14 -10.92
C GLY A 33 14.81 -5.26 -11.69
N LYS A 34 15.76 -4.91 -12.56
CA LYS A 34 16.54 -5.89 -13.33
C LYS A 34 17.51 -6.69 -12.46
N GLU A 35 18.13 -6.02 -11.48
CA GLU A 35 19.21 -6.58 -10.66
C GLU A 35 18.93 -6.48 -9.16
N TYR A 36 17.96 -5.66 -8.76
CA TYR A 36 17.64 -5.37 -7.37
C TYR A 36 16.13 -5.19 -7.19
N VAL A 37 15.66 -5.43 -5.96
CA VAL A 37 14.30 -5.12 -5.54
C VAL A 37 14.30 -3.71 -4.98
N HIS A 38 13.38 -2.89 -5.44
CA HIS A 38 13.14 -1.58 -4.84
C HIS A 38 12.04 -1.70 -3.80
N HIS A 39 12.25 -1.08 -2.65
CA HIS A 39 11.33 -1.10 -1.53
C HIS A 39 10.56 0.22 -1.46
N TYR A 40 9.26 0.10 -1.29
CA TYR A 40 8.35 1.23 -1.17
C TYR A 40 7.32 0.99 -0.08
N VAL A 41 6.63 2.06 0.30
CA VAL A 41 5.37 2.00 1.04
C VAL A 41 4.33 2.91 0.41
N ILE A 42 3.06 2.63 0.69
CA ILE A 42 1.96 3.61 0.58
C ILE A 42 1.36 3.81 1.97
N GLU A 43 0.98 5.03 2.29
CA GLU A 43 0.32 5.37 3.55
C GLU A 43 -1.17 4.99 3.49
N LEU A 44 -1.65 4.29 4.51
CA LEU A 44 -3.04 3.82 4.60
C LEU A 44 -3.83 4.53 5.69
N ASP A 45 -3.23 4.72 6.87
CA ASP A 45 -3.88 5.37 8.01
C ASP A 45 -2.90 6.22 8.84
N PRO A 46 -3.18 7.53 9.02
CA PRO A 46 -4.28 8.25 8.38
C PRO A 46 -4.13 8.27 6.85
N ARG A 47 -5.25 8.20 6.12
CA ARG A 47 -5.21 8.33 4.67
C ARG A 47 -4.75 9.73 4.29
N PRO A 48 -3.79 9.90 3.35
CA PRO A 48 -3.29 11.22 2.98
C PRO A 48 -4.44 12.11 2.45
N THR A 49 -4.39 13.41 2.79
CA THR A 49 -5.40 14.40 2.39
C THR A 49 -5.33 14.81 0.91
N GLY A 50 -4.23 14.45 0.24
CA GLY A 50 -4.00 14.65 -1.19
C GLY A 50 -4.04 13.33 -1.98
N HIS A 51 -3.08 13.18 -2.89
CA HIS A 51 -2.92 11.92 -3.63
C HIS A 51 -2.17 10.88 -2.79
N MET A 52 -2.50 9.61 -3.01
CA MET A 52 -1.71 8.51 -2.49
C MET A 52 -0.43 8.37 -3.31
N GLU A 53 0.72 8.37 -2.65
CA GLU A 53 2.04 8.36 -3.28
C GLU A 53 2.80 7.07 -2.97
N LEU A 54 3.62 6.65 -3.92
CA LEU A 54 4.58 5.57 -3.73
C LEU A 54 5.85 6.13 -3.10
N LEU A 55 6.03 5.90 -1.80
CA LEU A 55 7.16 6.44 -1.04
C LEU A 55 8.32 5.45 -1.07
N TYR A 56 9.48 5.89 -1.55
CA TYR A 56 10.69 5.07 -1.50
C TYR A 56 11.13 4.83 -0.06
N VAL A 57 11.58 3.62 0.22
CA VAL A 57 12.13 3.19 1.50
C VAL A 57 13.51 2.60 1.24
N ASP A 58 14.49 3.07 1.99
CA ASP A 58 15.82 2.47 1.93
C ASP A 58 15.76 1.01 2.43
N PRO A 59 16.41 0.03 1.77
CA PRO A 59 16.38 -1.36 2.23
C PRO A 59 16.75 -1.53 3.70
N ASP A 60 17.65 -0.70 4.23
CA ASP A 60 18.12 -0.77 5.62
C ASP A 60 17.28 0.10 6.57
N GLU A 61 16.26 0.82 6.08
CA GLU A 61 15.33 1.56 6.93
C GLU A 61 14.54 0.58 7.81
N GLU A 62 14.60 0.79 9.12
CA GLU A 62 13.85 0.01 10.11
C GLU A 62 12.36 0.36 10.05
N LEU A 63 11.53 -0.64 9.80
CA LEU A 63 10.07 -0.53 9.82
C LEU A 63 9.52 -1.46 10.91
N PHE A 64 8.43 -1.04 11.55
CA PHE A 64 7.74 -1.88 12.52
C PHE A 64 6.84 -2.88 11.78
N ASP A 65 7.22 -4.16 11.77
CA ASP A 65 6.45 -5.26 11.19
C ASP A 65 5.27 -5.62 12.11
N CYS A 66 4.05 -5.38 11.64
CA CYS A 66 2.83 -5.72 12.37
C CYS A 66 2.49 -7.21 12.30
N PHE A 67 3.24 -8.01 11.51
CA PHE A 67 2.93 -9.40 11.19
C PHE A 67 1.50 -9.58 10.67
N ALA A 68 1.05 -8.61 9.87
CA ALA A 68 -0.29 -8.52 9.33
C ALA A 68 -0.25 -8.36 7.82
N THR A 69 -1.29 -8.84 7.14
CA THR A 69 -1.54 -8.56 5.72
C THR A 69 -2.70 -7.58 5.58
N ILE A 70 -2.79 -6.92 4.43
CA ILE A 70 -3.92 -6.03 4.15
C ILE A 70 -5.15 -6.82 3.71
N GLU A 71 -6.31 -6.42 4.23
CA GLU A 71 -7.62 -6.87 3.78
C GLU A 71 -8.37 -5.68 3.20
N MET A 72 -8.73 -5.79 1.92
CA MET A 72 -9.39 -4.73 1.19
C MET A 72 -10.91 -4.92 1.22
N ASP A 73 -11.64 -3.84 1.48
CA ASP A 73 -13.05 -3.73 1.15
C ASP A 73 -13.19 -2.72 0.01
N TYR A 74 -13.53 -3.21 -1.17
CA TYR A 74 -13.63 -2.39 -2.37
C TYR A 74 -14.97 -1.65 -2.48
N GLY A 75 -15.94 -1.92 -1.59
CA GLY A 75 -17.23 -1.26 -1.59
C GLY A 75 -17.95 -1.34 -2.95
N HIS A 76 -18.57 -0.23 -3.35
CA HIS A 76 -19.26 -0.13 -4.64
C HIS A 76 -18.26 0.06 -5.80
N ALA A 77 -18.48 -0.69 -6.89
CA ALA A 77 -17.77 -0.50 -8.14
C ALA A 77 -18.50 0.53 -9.02
N ASN A 78 -17.84 1.63 -9.34
CA ASN A 78 -18.24 2.52 -10.43
C ASN A 78 -17.97 1.84 -11.78
N GLY A 79 -18.66 2.28 -12.83
CA GLY A 79 -18.57 1.68 -14.17
C GLY A 79 -17.16 1.70 -14.78
N ALA A 80 -16.93 0.82 -15.75
CA ALA A 80 -15.64 0.64 -16.42
C ALA A 80 -15.15 1.88 -17.21
N ASP A 81 -16.04 2.80 -17.55
CA ASP A 81 -15.71 4.04 -18.26
C ASP A 81 -15.26 5.18 -17.32
N GLU A 82 -15.31 4.96 -16.01
CA GLU A 82 -14.86 5.94 -15.01
C GLU A 82 -13.35 6.14 -15.07
N ALA A 83 -12.91 7.40 -14.97
CA ALA A 83 -11.48 7.71 -14.92
C ALA A 83 -10.86 7.23 -13.60
N VAL A 84 -9.74 6.51 -13.69
CA VAL A 84 -8.96 6.10 -12.52
C VAL A 84 -8.02 7.23 -12.10
N GLU A 85 -8.17 7.72 -10.88
CA GLU A 85 -7.33 8.77 -10.28
C GLU A 85 -6.40 8.17 -9.21
N ALA A 86 -5.34 8.90 -8.85
CA ALA A 86 -4.43 8.47 -7.79
C ALA A 86 -5.20 8.40 -6.45
N GLY A 87 -5.10 7.26 -5.77
CA GLY A 87 -5.87 6.93 -4.58
C GLY A 87 -7.10 6.05 -4.87
N HIS A 88 -7.56 5.90 -6.12
CA HIS A 88 -8.63 4.94 -6.45
C HIS A 88 -8.08 3.52 -6.54
N ALA A 89 -8.89 2.56 -6.06
CA ALA A 89 -8.73 1.16 -6.43
C ALA A 89 -9.52 0.87 -7.70
N PHE A 90 -9.13 -0.14 -8.46
CA PHE A 90 -9.85 -0.56 -9.66
C PHE A 90 -9.55 -2.04 -9.93
N GLU A 91 -10.43 -2.68 -10.70
CA GLU A 91 -10.26 -4.06 -11.11
C GLU A 91 -10.21 -4.20 -12.63
N ASN A 92 -9.44 -5.19 -13.09
CA ASN A 92 -9.38 -5.59 -14.48
C ASN A 92 -9.37 -7.14 -14.58
N LYS A 93 -8.87 -7.69 -15.68
CA LYS A 93 -8.74 -9.15 -15.86
C LYS A 93 -7.62 -9.79 -15.03
N ASP A 94 -6.62 -9.00 -14.64
CA ASP A 94 -5.38 -9.44 -13.99
C ASP A 94 -5.44 -9.29 -12.46
N GLY A 95 -6.39 -8.52 -11.92
CA GLY A 95 -6.62 -8.41 -10.48
C GLY A 95 -7.19 -7.07 -10.06
N HIS A 96 -6.96 -6.73 -8.79
CA HIS A 96 -7.28 -5.43 -8.21
C HIS A 96 -6.00 -4.62 -8.00
N PHE A 97 -6.08 -3.33 -8.28
CA PHE A 97 -4.94 -2.43 -8.19
C PHE A 97 -5.34 -1.09 -7.58
N ILE A 98 -4.41 -0.45 -6.89
CA ILE A 98 -4.52 0.95 -6.44
C ILE A 98 -3.60 1.79 -7.33
N LYS A 99 -4.15 2.85 -7.92
CA LYS A 99 -3.34 3.83 -8.65
C LYS A 99 -2.70 4.79 -7.65
N VAL A 100 -1.40 5.02 -7.78
CA VAL A 100 -0.64 5.93 -6.90
C VAL A 100 0.24 6.85 -7.74
N MET A 101 0.61 8.00 -7.19
CA MET A 101 1.66 8.84 -7.76
C MET A 101 3.01 8.15 -7.59
N ASP A 102 3.83 8.13 -8.64
CA ASP A 102 5.22 7.66 -8.58
C ASP A 102 6.16 8.88 -8.58
N ASP A 103 7.43 8.70 -8.18
CA ASP A 103 8.39 9.79 -8.08
C ASP A 103 8.46 10.58 -9.42
N PRO A 104 8.24 11.91 -9.41
CA PRO A 104 8.30 12.77 -10.60
C PRO A 104 9.62 12.69 -11.38
N LYS A 105 10.71 12.27 -10.73
CA LYS A 105 12.03 12.05 -11.37
C LYS A 105 12.01 10.85 -12.31
N THR A 106 11.05 9.95 -12.17
CA THR A 106 10.84 8.85 -13.10
C THR A 106 9.98 9.30 -14.28
N GLN A 107 10.22 8.77 -15.48
CA GLN A 107 9.38 9.07 -16.65
C GLN A 107 7.92 8.59 -16.49
N LYS A 108 7.60 7.86 -15.41
CA LYS A 108 6.28 7.33 -15.10
C LYS A 108 5.68 8.17 -13.99
N MET A 109 4.61 8.90 -14.29
CA MET A 109 3.92 9.70 -13.26
C MET A 109 3.09 8.84 -12.29
N PHE A 110 2.82 7.58 -12.62
CA PHE A 110 1.92 6.71 -11.84
C PHE A 110 2.48 5.30 -11.64
N GLY A 111 2.23 4.77 -10.44
CA GLY A 111 2.41 3.38 -10.06
C GLY A 111 1.06 2.66 -9.90
N PHE A 112 1.10 1.32 -9.97
CA PHE A 112 -0.08 0.46 -9.84
C PHE A 112 0.21 -0.63 -8.82
N VAL A 113 -0.38 -0.51 -7.64
CA VAL A 113 -0.12 -1.40 -6.50
C VAL A 113 -1.11 -2.54 -6.53
N GLU A 114 -0.64 -3.78 -6.52
CA GLU A 114 -1.46 -4.97 -6.26
C GLU A 114 -1.45 -5.27 -4.75
N PRO A 115 -2.52 -4.97 -3.99
CA PRO A 115 -2.45 -5.01 -2.53
C PRO A 115 -2.23 -6.41 -1.96
N SER A 116 -2.77 -7.44 -2.62
CA SER A 116 -2.68 -8.84 -2.19
C SER A 116 -1.26 -9.40 -2.23
N SER A 117 -0.43 -8.93 -3.15
CA SER A 117 0.97 -9.37 -3.31
C SER A 117 1.98 -8.32 -2.85
N GLY A 118 1.51 -7.09 -2.59
CA GLY A 118 2.34 -5.92 -2.35
C GLY A 118 3.29 -5.59 -3.48
N GLN A 119 2.91 -5.86 -4.72
CA GLN A 119 3.77 -5.62 -5.86
C GLN A 119 3.37 -4.36 -6.60
N VAL A 120 4.37 -3.57 -6.99
CA VAL A 120 4.18 -2.45 -7.91
C VAL A 120 4.30 -2.95 -9.34
N ARG A 121 3.23 -2.80 -10.11
CA ARG A 121 3.11 -3.24 -11.50
C ARG A 121 3.27 -2.09 -12.47
N ILE A 122 3.57 -2.46 -13.71
CA ILE A 122 3.41 -1.56 -14.87
C ILE A 122 1.93 -1.23 -15.09
N ARG A 123 1.65 -0.30 -16.00
CA ARG A 123 0.29 0.19 -16.29
C ARG A 123 -0.78 -0.90 -16.36
N GLN A 124 -1.78 -0.79 -15.48
CA GLN A 124 -2.91 -1.73 -15.36
C GLN A 124 -4.27 -1.16 -15.81
N GLU A 125 -4.34 0.09 -16.27
CA GLU A 125 -5.61 0.76 -16.66
C GLU A 125 -6.16 0.30 -18.03
N ARG A 126 -6.10 -1.00 -18.33
CA ARG A 126 -6.63 -1.57 -19.57
C ARG A 126 -7.74 -2.54 -19.23
N LYS A 127 -8.81 -2.51 -20.02
CA LYS A 127 -9.96 -3.42 -19.86
C LYS A 127 -10.49 -3.40 -18.42
N LEU A 128 -10.74 -2.20 -17.91
CA LEU A 128 -11.32 -1.98 -16.59
C LEU A 128 -12.67 -2.70 -16.50
N LYS A 129 -12.96 -3.24 -15.32
CA LYS A 129 -14.28 -3.79 -14.98
C LYS A 129 -15.03 -2.86 -14.04
N GLY A 130 -14.32 -2.25 -13.11
CA GLY A 130 -14.87 -1.28 -12.17
C GLY A 130 -13.79 -0.43 -11.51
N VAL A 131 -14.21 0.73 -11.01
CA VAL A 131 -13.37 1.66 -10.25
C VAL A 131 -13.99 1.86 -8.88
N HIS A 132 -13.21 1.73 -7.82
CA HIS A 132 -13.63 1.81 -6.43
C HIS A 132 -13.01 3.06 -5.82
N LYS A 133 -13.82 4.09 -5.59
CA LYS A 133 -13.35 5.36 -5.01
C LYS A 133 -13.32 5.31 -3.49
N ASP A 134 -14.31 4.65 -2.91
CA ASP A 134 -14.57 4.59 -1.47
C ASP A 134 -14.05 3.30 -0.82
N TRP A 135 -13.02 2.68 -1.41
CA TRP A 135 -12.42 1.49 -0.82
C TRP A 135 -11.80 1.81 0.54
N THR A 136 -11.83 0.82 1.42
CA THR A 136 -11.21 0.85 2.74
C THR A 136 -10.31 -0.37 2.91
N ALA A 137 -9.48 -0.34 3.94
CA ALA A 137 -8.59 -1.45 4.26
C ALA A 137 -8.56 -1.69 5.77
N ARG A 138 -8.32 -2.95 6.13
CA ARG A 138 -8.15 -3.44 7.49
C ARG A 138 -6.88 -4.30 7.55
N ALA A 139 -6.31 -4.46 8.73
CA ALA A 139 -5.18 -5.35 8.93
C ALA A 139 -5.70 -6.73 9.35
N ARG A 140 -5.17 -7.79 8.73
CA ARG A 140 -5.42 -9.17 9.12
C ARG A 140 -4.20 -9.73 9.85
N ILE A 141 -4.35 -9.99 11.14
CA ILE A 141 -3.32 -10.64 11.99
C ILE A 141 -3.80 -12.05 12.28
N LYS A 142 -3.22 -13.06 11.64
CA LYS A 142 -3.67 -14.45 11.72
C LYS A 142 -5.18 -14.55 11.36
N ASP A 143 -6.03 -14.92 12.33
CA ASP A 143 -7.48 -15.08 12.15
C ASP A 143 -8.29 -13.84 12.57
N GLU A 144 -7.62 -12.77 12.99
CA GLU A 144 -8.23 -11.53 13.49
C GLU A 144 -8.17 -10.42 12.43
N ILE A 145 -9.27 -9.67 12.28
CA ILE A 145 -9.35 -8.46 11.46
C ILE A 145 -9.39 -7.26 12.40
N VAL A 146 -8.52 -6.28 12.17
CA VAL A 146 -8.37 -5.08 12.99
C VAL A 146 -8.45 -3.85 12.10
N GLU A 147 -9.18 -2.84 12.55
CA GLU A 147 -9.18 -1.52 11.90
C GLU A 147 -7.78 -0.90 11.94
N LEU A 148 -7.35 -0.24 10.87
CA LEU A 148 -5.99 0.30 10.79
C LEU A 148 -5.71 1.33 11.91
N ALA A 149 -6.69 2.17 12.24
CA ALA A 149 -6.61 3.13 13.34
C ALA A 149 -6.43 2.47 14.73
N ASP A 150 -6.90 1.24 14.90
CA ASP A 150 -6.72 0.47 16.14
C ASP A 150 -5.41 -0.32 16.15
N LEU A 151 -4.78 -0.51 14.99
CA LEU A 151 -3.46 -1.14 14.87
C LEU A 151 -2.37 -0.29 15.56
N LEU A 152 -2.37 1.03 15.36
CA LEU A 152 -1.45 1.94 16.04
C LEU A 152 -1.62 1.87 17.56
N LYS A 153 -2.86 1.86 18.04
CA LYS A 153 -3.15 1.74 19.48
C LYS A 153 -2.68 0.42 20.06
N ARG A 154 -2.87 -0.68 19.32
CA ARG A 154 -2.46 -2.04 19.72
C ARG A 154 -0.96 -2.14 19.94
N PHE A 155 -0.16 -1.43 19.15
CA PHE A 155 1.30 -1.48 19.20
C PHE A 155 1.94 -0.27 19.88
N ALA A 156 1.16 0.68 20.43
CA ALA A 156 1.67 1.95 20.94
C ALA A 156 2.82 1.82 21.96
N ASP A 157 2.76 0.83 22.86
CA ASP A 157 3.81 0.61 23.87
C ASP A 157 5.11 0.00 23.31
N GLN A 158 5.15 -0.33 22.01
CA GLN A 158 6.25 -0.98 21.32
C GLN A 158 6.86 -0.12 20.20
N LEU A 159 6.23 1.01 19.87
CA LEU A 159 6.62 1.93 18.80
C LEU A 159 7.70 2.93 19.24
#